data_AF-A0A2E7C5H3-F1
#
_entry.id   AF-A0A2E7C5H3-F1
#
_cell.length_a   1.000
_cell.length_b   1.000
_cell.length_c   1.000
_cell.angle_alpha   90.00
_cell.angle_beta   90.00
_cell.angle_gamma   90.00
#
_symmetry.space_group_name_H-M   'P 1'
#
loop_
_entity.id
_entity.type
_entity.pdbx_description
1 polymer ?
#
loop_
_entity_poly.entity_id
_entity_poly.type
_entity_poly.pdbx_seq_one_letter_code
_entity_poly.pdbx_strand_id
1 'polypeptide(L)'
;MSHLTRADLWSLEQYAEERPRFRSQVLEHKKKRQLALGEHARLYFEDALTIKYQIQEMLRIEKVFEAAGINEELDAYNPLIPDGHNWKATFMIEYSDPAERARRLAEMIGIEDKVWLQVGNGERVYAIADEDLDRSNEVKTSSVHFMRFELTPDMITAAKQGEPIQAGIDHPAYPVAAFEIDSVIRDSLTADLESSAVH
;
A
#
# COMPACT_ATOMS: atom_id res chain seq x y z
N MET A 1 12.71 9.51 -6.94
CA MET A 1 13.58 8.42 -6.41
C MET A 1 12.67 7.29 -6.04
N SER A 2 12.67 6.20 -6.80
CA SER A 2 11.72 5.09 -6.66
C SER A 2 12.15 4.01 -5.67
N HIS A 3 13.41 4.03 -5.18
CA HIS A 3 13.93 3.00 -4.29
C HIS A 3 14.79 3.57 -3.18
N LEU A 4 14.70 2.95 -1.99
CA LEU A 4 15.59 3.19 -0.88
C LEU A 4 16.87 2.38 -1.04
N THR A 5 17.96 2.94 -0.55
CA THR A 5 19.26 2.30 -0.46
C THR A 5 19.72 2.28 0.99
N ARG A 6 20.81 1.57 1.27
CA ARG A 6 21.47 1.62 2.58
C ARG A 6 21.82 3.03 3.04
N ALA A 7 22.12 3.95 2.12
CA ALA A 7 22.45 5.34 2.47
C ALA A 7 21.23 6.11 3.00
N ASP A 8 20.02 5.65 2.69
CA ASP A 8 18.77 6.24 3.17
C ASP A 8 18.37 5.72 4.55
N LEU A 9 19.09 4.71 5.07
CA LEU A 9 18.84 4.07 6.35
C LEU A 9 19.84 4.54 7.42
N TRP A 10 19.35 4.69 8.64
CA TRP A 10 20.16 4.88 9.84
C TRP A 10 20.73 3.56 10.34
N SER A 11 21.86 3.65 11.05
CA SER A 11 22.33 2.53 11.89
C SER A 11 21.34 2.27 13.03
N LEU A 12 21.46 1.11 13.69
CA LEU A 12 20.60 0.78 14.85
C LEU A 12 20.69 1.81 15.97
N GLU A 13 21.89 2.35 16.22
CA GLU A 13 22.13 3.39 17.23
C GLU A 13 21.45 4.70 16.86
N GLN A 14 21.71 5.19 15.64
CA GLN A 14 21.09 6.42 15.12
C GLN A 14 19.56 6.30 15.08
N TYR A 15 19.04 5.14 14.67
CA TYR A 15 17.61 4.92 14.65
C TYR A 15 17.01 4.92 16.06
N ALA A 16 17.69 4.35 17.06
CA ALA A 16 17.21 4.39 18.44
C ALA A 16 17.03 5.83 18.95
N GLU A 17 17.92 6.75 18.57
CA GLU A 17 17.82 8.18 18.90
C GLU A 17 16.69 8.88 18.13
N GLU A 18 16.58 8.64 16.81
CA GLU A 18 15.61 9.32 15.94
C GLU A 18 14.18 8.75 16.05
N ARG A 19 14.02 7.50 16.49
CA ARG A 19 12.77 6.75 16.43
C ARG A 19 11.56 7.47 17.05
N PRO A 20 11.63 8.13 18.22
CA PRO A 20 10.46 8.81 18.78
C PRO A 20 9.91 9.90 17.84
N ARG A 21 10.81 10.71 17.27
CA ARG A 21 10.47 11.78 16.31
C ARG A 21 9.97 11.18 14.99
N PHE A 22 10.71 10.22 14.45
CA PHE A 22 10.38 9.60 13.17
C PHE A 22 9.07 8.82 13.22
N ARG A 23 8.80 8.06 14.29
CA ARG A 23 7.52 7.38 14.49
C ARG A 23 6.36 8.36 14.53
N SER A 24 6.51 9.50 15.21
CA SER A 24 5.47 10.53 15.29
C SER A 24 5.18 11.12 13.91
N GLN A 25 6.23 11.41 13.14
CA GLN A 25 6.13 11.87 11.75
C GLN A 25 5.40 10.85 10.86
N VAL A 26 5.77 9.57 10.96
CA VAL A 26 5.18 8.50 10.14
C VAL A 26 3.72 8.25 10.51
N LEU A 27 3.35 8.28 11.80
CA LEU A 27 1.97 8.12 12.23
C LEU A 27 1.07 9.24 11.71
N GLU A 28 1.56 10.49 11.72
CA GLU A 28 0.81 11.60 11.13
C GLU A 28 0.65 11.42 9.63
N HIS A 29 1.72 11.04 8.94
CA HIS A 29 1.69 10.78 7.51
C HIS A 29 0.75 9.62 7.13
N LYS A 30 0.72 8.55 7.92
CA LYS A 30 -0.16 7.40 7.69
C LYS A 30 -1.64 7.75 7.75
N LYS A 31 -2.06 8.84 8.38
CA LYS A 31 -3.48 9.26 8.44
C LYS A 31 -4.06 9.57 7.06
N LYS A 32 -3.26 10.18 6.18
CA LYS A 32 -3.64 10.51 4.79
C LYS A 32 -3.33 9.39 3.79
N ARG A 33 -2.83 8.25 4.26
CA ARG A 33 -2.46 7.08 3.46
C ARG A 33 -3.37 5.89 3.74
N GLN A 34 -4.46 6.09 4.47
CA GLN A 34 -5.37 5.03 4.88
C GLN A 34 -6.75 5.27 4.30
N LEU A 35 -7.26 4.28 3.57
CA LEU A 35 -8.59 4.33 2.96
C LEU A 35 -9.40 3.14 3.45
N ALA A 36 -10.46 3.40 4.21
CA ALA A 36 -11.42 2.38 4.61
C ALA A 36 -12.28 1.95 3.41
N LEU A 37 -12.46 0.64 3.24
CA LEU A 37 -13.34 0.03 2.26
C LEU A 37 -14.43 -0.74 3.02
N GLY A 38 -15.48 -0.02 3.40
CA GLY A 38 -16.48 -0.55 4.34
C GLY A 38 -15.92 -0.68 5.76
N GLU A 39 -16.44 -1.65 6.51
CA GLU A 39 -16.17 -1.82 7.94
C GLU A 39 -14.90 -2.63 8.26
N HIS A 40 -14.62 -3.67 7.48
CA HIS A 40 -13.61 -4.70 7.77
C HIS A 40 -12.46 -4.74 6.77
N ALA A 41 -12.35 -3.76 5.87
CA ALA A 41 -11.29 -3.71 4.88
C ALA A 41 -10.66 -2.33 4.81
N ARG A 42 -9.34 -2.28 4.64
CA ARG A 42 -8.59 -1.03 4.54
C ARG A 42 -7.42 -1.17 3.57
N LEU A 43 -7.19 -0.13 2.78
CA LEU A 43 -5.96 0.08 2.03
C LEU A 43 -5.03 0.99 2.82
N TYR A 44 -3.78 0.57 2.95
CA TYR A 44 -2.67 1.36 3.47
C TYR A 44 -1.74 1.65 2.30
N PHE A 45 -1.84 2.85 1.72
CA PHE A 45 -1.00 3.25 0.60
C PHE A 45 0.45 3.47 1.06
N GLU A 46 1.36 2.73 0.46
CA GLU A 46 2.78 2.71 0.81
C GLU A 46 3.55 3.73 -0.02
N ASP A 47 4.62 4.27 0.55
CA ASP A 47 5.54 5.23 -0.06
C ASP A 47 6.93 5.11 0.57
N ALA A 48 7.90 5.88 0.08
CA ALA A 48 9.26 5.83 0.61
C ALA A 48 9.34 6.11 2.12
N LEU A 49 8.45 6.93 2.69
CA LEU A 49 8.47 7.26 4.12
C LEU A 49 7.94 6.10 4.99
N THR A 50 6.79 5.55 4.60
CA THR A 50 6.16 4.40 5.27
C THR A 50 7.03 3.15 5.16
N ILE A 51 7.63 2.91 4.00
CA ILE A 51 8.54 1.78 3.77
C ILE A 51 9.87 1.95 4.51
N LYS A 52 10.47 3.15 4.51
CA LYS A 52 11.66 3.42 5.35
C LYS A 52 11.39 3.11 6.82
N TYR A 53 10.21 3.49 7.32
CA TYR A 53 9.82 3.16 8.69
C TYR A 53 9.69 1.67 8.93
N GLN A 54 9.07 0.95 8.01
CA GLN A 54 8.90 -0.49 8.12
C GLN A 54 10.24 -1.22 8.16
N ILE A 55 11.16 -0.91 7.23
CA ILE A 55 12.50 -1.48 7.19
C ILE A 55 13.26 -1.18 8.49
N GLN A 56 13.25 0.06 8.96
CA GLN A 56 13.94 0.44 10.20
C GLN A 56 13.39 -0.28 11.43
N GLU A 57 12.07 -0.48 11.52
CA GLU A 57 11.49 -1.26 12.61
C GLU A 57 11.89 -2.73 12.54
N MET A 58 11.94 -3.34 11.34
CA MET A 58 12.40 -4.71 11.15
C MET A 58 13.86 -4.87 11.57
N LEU A 59 14.76 -4.03 11.04
CA LEU A 59 16.19 -4.04 11.42
C LEU A 59 16.39 -3.90 12.93
N ARG A 60 15.59 -3.06 13.59
CA ARG A 60 15.67 -2.84 15.05
C ARG A 60 15.18 -4.05 15.85
N ILE A 61 14.04 -4.64 15.48
CA ILE A 61 13.44 -5.77 16.20
C ILE A 61 14.35 -6.99 16.08
N GLU A 62 14.81 -7.27 14.87
CA GLU A 62 15.66 -8.43 14.55
C GLU A 62 17.16 -8.16 14.81
N LYS A 63 17.53 -6.93 15.17
CA LYS A 63 18.90 -6.47 15.40
C LYS A 63 19.83 -6.76 14.20
N VAL A 64 19.34 -6.51 13.00
CA VAL A 64 20.09 -6.69 11.75
C VAL A 64 20.93 -5.43 11.47
N PHE A 65 22.25 -5.60 11.41
CA PHE A 65 23.20 -4.53 11.10
C PHE A 65 24.23 -4.92 10.03
N GLU A 66 24.26 -6.19 9.64
CA GLU A 66 25.12 -6.69 8.58
C GLU A 66 24.58 -6.28 7.21
N ALA A 67 25.49 -5.90 6.29
CA ALA A 67 25.14 -5.37 4.98
C ALA A 67 24.20 -6.29 4.17
N ALA A 68 24.42 -7.61 4.24
CA ALA A 68 23.62 -8.59 3.53
C ALA A 68 22.17 -8.60 4.05
N GLY A 69 21.97 -8.70 5.37
CA GLY A 69 20.63 -8.68 5.95
C GLY A 69 19.90 -7.35 5.73
N ILE A 70 20.61 -6.22 5.72
CA ILE A 70 19.98 -4.93 5.38
C ILE A 70 19.51 -4.91 3.92
N ASN A 71 20.28 -5.48 3.00
CA ASN A 71 19.88 -5.57 1.60
C ASN A 71 18.69 -6.52 1.41
N GLU A 72 18.63 -7.64 2.14
CA GLU A 72 17.47 -8.54 2.11
C GLU A 72 16.17 -7.82 2.51
N GLU A 73 16.20 -7.01 3.58
CA GLU A 73 15.05 -6.20 3.99
C GLU A 73 14.71 -5.12 2.94
N LEU A 74 15.71 -4.45 2.38
CA LEU A 74 15.50 -3.47 1.30
C LEU A 74 14.84 -4.12 0.09
N ASP A 75 15.31 -5.28 -0.35
CA ASP A 75 14.80 -6.01 -1.51
C ASP A 75 13.37 -6.50 -1.26
N ALA A 76 13.03 -6.90 -0.03
CA ALA A 76 11.68 -7.32 0.33
C ALA A 76 10.67 -6.16 0.33
N TYR A 77 11.08 -4.96 0.74
CA TYR A 77 10.14 -3.84 0.96
C TYR A 77 10.16 -2.76 -0.13
N ASN A 78 11.26 -2.58 -0.86
CA ASN A 78 11.34 -1.62 -1.98
C ASN A 78 10.27 -1.83 -3.07
N PRO A 79 9.81 -3.06 -3.39
CA PRO A 79 8.71 -3.27 -4.34
C PRO A 79 7.38 -2.60 -3.94
N LEU A 80 7.22 -2.22 -2.67
CA LEU A 80 6.04 -1.51 -2.17
C LEU A 80 6.15 0.02 -2.30
N ILE A 81 7.27 0.55 -2.81
CA ILE A 81 7.40 1.99 -3.11
C ILE A 81 6.83 2.24 -4.51
N PRO A 82 5.93 3.22 -4.69
CA PRO A 82 5.42 3.58 -6.00
C PRO A 82 6.53 4.13 -6.89
N ASP A 83 6.47 3.81 -8.17
CA ASP A 83 7.51 4.17 -9.15
C ASP A 83 7.20 5.41 -10.00
N GLY A 84 6.08 6.09 -9.72
CA GLY A 84 5.59 7.23 -10.49
C GLY A 84 4.44 6.90 -11.43
N HIS A 85 4.22 5.63 -11.77
CA HIS A 85 3.15 5.20 -12.68
C HIS A 85 2.12 4.30 -12.03
N ASN A 86 2.35 3.92 -10.78
CA ASN A 86 1.42 3.13 -9.99
C ASN A 86 1.26 3.65 -8.56
N TRP A 87 0.18 3.20 -7.93
CA TRP A 87 0.05 3.24 -6.48
C TRP A 87 0.32 1.86 -5.90
N LYS A 88 1.02 1.83 -4.77
CA LYS A 88 1.30 0.63 -4.00
C LYS A 88 0.52 0.69 -2.68
N ALA A 89 -0.10 -0.42 -2.28
CA ALA A 89 -0.86 -0.47 -1.04
C ALA A 89 -0.78 -1.83 -0.38
N THR A 90 -0.80 -1.84 0.95
CA THR A 90 -1.12 -3.03 1.74
C THR A 90 -2.63 -3.06 1.99
N PHE A 91 -3.29 -4.10 1.50
CA PHE A 91 -4.71 -4.35 1.77
C PHE A 91 -4.86 -5.25 2.98
N MET A 92 -5.67 -4.82 3.94
CA MET A 92 -5.91 -5.55 5.18
C MET A 92 -7.39 -5.85 5.38
N ILE A 93 -7.68 -7.10 5.73
CA ILE A 93 -8.97 -7.57 6.19
C ILE A 93 -8.95 -7.71 7.71
N GLU A 94 -9.78 -6.92 8.39
CA GLU A 94 -9.73 -6.67 9.82
C GLU A 94 -11.00 -7.19 10.51
N TYR A 95 -10.88 -8.39 11.07
CA TYR A 95 -11.83 -8.96 12.00
C TYR A 95 -11.14 -9.20 13.34
N SER A 96 -11.72 -8.67 14.41
CA SER A 96 -11.16 -8.76 15.77
C SER A 96 -11.27 -10.17 16.34
N ASP A 97 -12.38 -10.87 16.07
CA ASP A 97 -12.58 -12.26 16.47
C ASP A 97 -11.86 -13.22 15.52
N PRO A 98 -10.94 -14.09 16.01
CA PRO A 98 -10.19 -15.00 15.16
C PRO A 98 -11.04 -16.04 14.43
N ALA A 99 -12.15 -16.51 15.03
CA ALA A 99 -13.00 -17.53 14.43
C ALA A 99 -13.87 -16.91 13.31
N GLU A 100 -14.42 -15.72 13.55
CA GLU A 100 -15.11 -14.94 12.54
C GLU A 100 -14.17 -14.62 11.37
N ARG A 101 -12.97 -14.10 11.67
CA ARG A 101 -11.95 -13.81 10.65
C ARG A 101 -11.69 -15.01 9.75
N ALA A 102 -11.49 -16.19 10.33
CA ALA A 102 -11.22 -17.40 9.56
C ALA A 102 -12.38 -17.76 8.62
N ARG A 103 -13.63 -17.68 9.10
CA ARG A 103 -14.83 -17.92 8.28
C ARG A 103 -14.95 -16.90 7.15
N ARG A 104 -14.78 -15.61 7.46
CA ARG A 104 -14.92 -14.52 6.50
C ARG A 104 -13.84 -14.56 5.42
N LEU A 105 -12.59 -14.88 5.77
CA LEU A 105 -11.52 -15.08 4.78
C LEU A 105 -11.78 -16.27 3.84
N ALA A 106 -12.47 -17.32 4.31
CA ALA A 106 -12.86 -18.43 3.44
C ALA A 106 -13.98 -18.04 2.46
N GLU A 107 -14.84 -17.09 2.82
CA GLU A 107 -15.90 -16.55 1.95
C GLU A 107 -15.37 -15.53 0.93
N MET A 108 -14.21 -14.92 1.19
CA MET A 108 -13.62 -13.81 0.42
C MET A 108 -12.44 -14.23 -0.47
N ILE A 109 -12.39 -15.49 -0.91
CA ILE A 109 -11.32 -15.96 -1.80
C ILE A 109 -11.33 -15.14 -3.11
N GLY A 110 -10.19 -14.53 -3.46
CA GLY A 110 -10.05 -13.69 -4.65
C GLY A 110 -10.59 -12.27 -4.49
N ILE A 111 -10.84 -11.81 -3.26
CA ILE A 111 -11.23 -10.42 -2.99
C ILE A 111 -10.14 -9.43 -3.42
N GLU A 112 -8.88 -9.82 -3.31
CA GLU A 112 -7.72 -9.02 -3.68
C GLU A 112 -7.76 -8.55 -5.15
N ASP A 113 -8.27 -9.38 -6.05
CA ASP A 113 -8.43 -9.07 -7.48
C ASP A 113 -9.67 -8.22 -7.80
N LYS A 114 -10.49 -7.92 -6.78
CA LYS A 114 -11.76 -7.18 -6.92
C LYS A 114 -11.74 -5.81 -6.29
N VAL A 115 -10.63 -5.43 -5.65
CA VAL A 115 -10.41 -4.07 -5.17
C VAL A 115 -10.02 -3.18 -6.35
N TRP A 116 -10.67 -2.03 -6.49
CA TRP A 116 -10.43 -1.13 -7.61
C TRP A 116 -10.40 0.34 -7.20
N LEU A 117 -9.69 1.14 -8.00
CA LEU A 117 -9.66 2.60 -7.96
C LEU A 117 -10.09 3.15 -9.34
N GLN A 118 -10.62 4.36 -9.39
CA GLN A 118 -11.05 5.00 -10.63
C GLN A 118 -10.75 6.49 -10.58
N VAL A 119 -10.11 7.03 -11.62
CA VAL A 119 -9.81 8.46 -11.75
C VAL A 119 -10.83 9.12 -12.67
N GLY A 120 -11.56 10.11 -12.16
CA GLY A 120 -12.64 10.79 -12.89
C GLY A 120 -13.64 9.80 -13.46
N ASN A 121 -13.93 9.92 -14.75
CA ASN A 121 -14.78 8.99 -15.51
C ASN A 121 -13.97 7.95 -16.31
N GLY A 122 -12.69 7.76 -16.00
CA GLY A 122 -11.81 6.79 -16.66
C GLY A 122 -12.20 5.35 -16.36
N GLU A 123 -11.44 4.39 -16.89
CA GLU A 123 -11.64 2.97 -16.57
C GLU A 123 -11.27 2.66 -15.11
N ARG A 124 -11.89 1.62 -14.54
CA ARG A 124 -11.50 1.12 -13.22
C ARG A 124 -10.16 0.41 -13.30
N VAL A 125 -9.25 0.79 -12.43
CA VAL A 125 -7.96 0.13 -12.21
C VAL A 125 -8.14 -0.88 -11.08
N TYR A 126 -8.18 -2.16 -11.43
CA TYR A 126 -8.17 -3.25 -10.46
C TYR A 126 -6.76 -3.49 -9.94
N ALA A 127 -6.66 -3.90 -8.68
CA ALA A 127 -5.38 -4.26 -8.08
C ALA A 127 -4.75 -5.47 -8.78
N ILE A 128 -3.44 -5.43 -8.94
CA ILE A 128 -2.60 -6.60 -9.20
C ILE A 128 -1.99 -6.95 -7.85
N ALA A 129 -2.37 -8.11 -7.31
CA ALA A 129 -2.06 -8.48 -5.93
C ALA A 129 -0.98 -9.57 -5.84
N ASP A 130 -0.18 -9.51 -4.77
CA ASP A 130 0.72 -10.57 -4.30
C ASP A 130 1.74 -11.07 -5.36
N GLU A 131 2.17 -10.21 -6.29
CA GLU A 131 3.12 -10.55 -7.37
C GLU A 131 4.47 -11.09 -6.86
N ASP A 132 4.86 -10.68 -5.65
CA ASP A 132 6.11 -11.06 -4.99
C ASP A 132 5.96 -12.32 -4.12
N LEU A 133 4.76 -12.92 -4.07
CA LEU A 133 4.46 -14.06 -3.21
C LEU A 133 4.00 -15.26 -4.04
N ASP A 134 4.75 -16.35 -3.94
CA ASP A 134 4.41 -17.64 -4.56
C ASP A 134 3.32 -18.33 -3.72
N ARG A 135 2.09 -17.80 -3.74
CA ARG A 135 0.97 -18.28 -2.93
C ARG A 135 0.05 -19.18 -3.74
N SER A 136 0.19 -20.48 -3.55
CA SER A 136 -0.88 -21.45 -3.81
C SER A 136 -1.40 -21.98 -2.48
N ASN A 137 -2.58 -21.51 -2.05
CA ASN A 137 -3.31 -22.18 -0.97
C ASN A 137 -4.82 -22.04 -1.23
N GLU A 138 -5.43 -23.12 -1.72
CA GLU A 138 -6.80 -23.15 -2.27
C GLU A 138 -7.92 -23.02 -1.21
N VAL A 139 -7.56 -22.86 0.08
CA VAL A 139 -8.52 -23.04 1.21
C VAL A 139 -9.05 -21.72 1.78
N LYS A 140 -8.25 -20.65 1.78
CA LYS A 140 -8.63 -19.34 2.35
C LYS A 140 -7.72 -18.23 1.84
N THR A 141 -8.26 -17.01 1.69
CA THR A 141 -7.43 -15.85 1.36
C THR A 141 -6.63 -15.35 2.58
N SER A 142 -5.59 -14.54 2.31
CA SER A 142 -4.78 -13.90 3.34
C SER A 142 -5.53 -12.74 3.98
N SER A 143 -5.23 -12.41 5.24
CA SER A 143 -5.74 -11.16 5.82
C SER A 143 -4.94 -9.93 5.37
N VAL A 144 -3.82 -10.14 4.67
CA VAL A 144 -2.90 -9.10 4.20
C VAL A 144 -2.45 -9.43 2.77
N HIS A 145 -2.63 -8.47 1.86
CA HIS A 145 -2.19 -8.54 0.47
C HIS A 145 -1.38 -7.30 0.09
N PHE A 146 -0.38 -7.48 -0.76
CA PHE A 146 0.34 -6.37 -1.37
C PHE A 146 -0.23 -6.09 -2.76
N MET A 147 -0.61 -4.84 -3.00
CA MET A 147 -1.35 -4.44 -4.19
C MET A 147 -0.60 -3.38 -4.97
N ARG A 148 -0.64 -3.53 -6.30
CA ARG A 148 -0.25 -2.49 -7.26
C ARG A 148 -1.46 -2.09 -8.09
N PHE A 149 -1.68 -0.79 -8.20
CA PHE A 149 -2.65 -0.21 -9.13
C PHE A 149 -1.87 0.49 -10.22
N GLU A 150 -1.88 -0.05 -11.44
CA GLU A 150 -1.14 0.50 -12.58
C GLU A 150 -1.99 1.53 -13.32
N LEU A 151 -1.47 2.75 -13.50
CA LEU A 151 -2.20 3.84 -14.13
C LEU A 151 -1.69 4.10 -15.56
N THR A 152 -2.62 4.42 -16.46
CA THR A 152 -2.26 4.91 -17.78
C THR A 152 -1.81 6.38 -17.72
N PRO A 153 -1.06 6.89 -18.70
CA PRO A 153 -0.67 8.30 -18.76
C PRO A 153 -1.86 9.28 -18.68
N ASP A 154 -3.00 8.92 -19.26
CA ASP A 154 -4.23 9.72 -19.22
C ASP A 154 -4.81 9.79 -17.80
N MET A 155 -4.82 8.65 -17.09
CA MET A 155 -5.26 8.59 -15.68
C MET A 155 -4.34 9.42 -14.78
N ILE A 156 -3.02 9.35 -14.98
CA ILE A 156 -2.04 10.15 -14.22
C ILE A 156 -2.28 11.65 -14.47
N THR A 157 -2.47 12.03 -15.73
CA THR A 157 -2.76 13.42 -16.10
C THR A 157 -4.05 13.92 -15.44
N ALA A 158 -5.12 13.13 -15.50
CA ALA A 158 -6.40 13.43 -14.87
C ALA A 158 -6.27 13.57 -13.33
N ALA A 159 -5.57 12.64 -12.67
CA ALA A 159 -5.34 12.68 -11.22
C ALA A 159 -4.57 13.95 -10.83
N LYS A 160 -3.56 14.35 -11.61
CA LYS A 160 -2.78 15.58 -11.41
C LYS A 160 -3.56 16.87 -11.70
N GLN A 161 -4.58 16.80 -12.54
CA GLN A 161 -5.52 17.91 -12.76
C GLN A 161 -6.57 18.04 -11.65
N GLY A 162 -6.59 17.11 -10.69
CA GLY A 162 -7.48 17.15 -9.54
C GLY A 162 -8.83 16.48 -9.79
N GLU A 163 -8.94 15.63 -10.82
CA GLU A 163 -10.12 14.77 -11.00
C GLU A 163 -10.37 13.93 -9.73
N PRO A 164 -11.64 13.67 -9.38
CA PRO A 164 -11.97 12.85 -8.21
C PRO A 164 -11.43 11.44 -8.37
N ILE A 165 -11.02 10.83 -7.27
CA ILE A 165 -10.66 9.41 -7.24
C ILE A 165 -11.76 8.67 -6.48
N GLN A 166 -12.25 7.60 -7.08
CA GLN A 166 -13.23 6.70 -6.48
C GLN A 166 -12.59 5.36 -6.14
N ALA A 167 -13.17 4.66 -5.17
CA ALA A 167 -12.75 3.32 -4.77
C ALA A 167 -13.96 2.41 -4.56
N GLY A 168 -13.73 1.10 -4.65
CA GLY A 168 -14.75 0.09 -4.35
C GLY A 168 -14.20 -1.33 -4.33
N ILE A 169 -15.09 -2.28 -4.05
CA ILE A 169 -14.81 -3.71 -4.06
C ILE A 169 -15.96 -4.44 -4.76
N ASP A 170 -15.65 -5.14 -5.85
CA ASP A 170 -16.62 -5.90 -6.65
C ASP A 170 -16.60 -7.41 -6.29
N HIS A 171 -16.42 -7.72 -5.00
CA HIS A 171 -16.42 -9.09 -4.50
C HIS A 171 -17.80 -9.47 -3.91
N PRO A 172 -18.46 -10.55 -4.34
CA PRO A 172 -19.82 -10.89 -3.90
C PRO A 172 -19.99 -11.06 -2.38
N ALA A 173 -18.97 -11.58 -1.69
CA ALA A 173 -19.01 -11.77 -0.23
C ALA A 173 -18.77 -10.48 0.58
N TYR A 174 -18.27 -9.42 -0.08
CA TYR A 174 -17.93 -8.15 0.54
C TYR A 174 -17.98 -6.99 -0.48
N PRO A 175 -19.17 -6.66 -1.00
CA PRO A 175 -19.29 -5.58 -1.97
C PRO A 175 -19.18 -4.22 -1.29
N VAL A 176 -18.34 -3.34 -1.85
CA VAL A 176 -18.26 -1.94 -1.44
C VAL A 176 -18.62 -1.10 -2.66
N ALA A 177 -19.75 -0.40 -2.56
CA ALA A 177 -20.22 0.49 -3.62
C ALA A 177 -19.21 1.61 -3.88
N ALA A 178 -19.18 2.09 -5.12
CA ALA A 178 -18.33 3.20 -5.52
C ALA A 178 -18.55 4.42 -4.62
N PHE A 179 -17.47 4.98 -4.08
CA PHE A 179 -17.49 6.23 -3.34
C PHE A 179 -16.25 7.06 -3.68
N GLU A 180 -16.40 8.38 -3.61
CA GLU A 180 -15.29 9.31 -3.78
C GLU A 180 -14.43 9.35 -2.51
N ILE A 181 -13.11 9.23 -2.66
CA ILE A 181 -12.17 9.27 -1.53
C ILE A 181 -11.96 10.71 -1.05
N ASP A 182 -11.60 10.86 0.22
CA ASP A 182 -11.30 12.18 0.80
C ASP A 182 -10.18 12.90 0.03
N SER A 183 -10.34 14.21 -0.18
CA SER A 183 -9.39 15.01 -0.96
C SER A 183 -7.97 15.00 -0.37
N VAL A 184 -7.83 14.87 0.94
CA VAL A 184 -6.51 14.77 1.60
C VAL A 184 -5.80 13.47 1.21
N ILE A 185 -6.55 12.37 1.07
CA ILE A 185 -5.99 11.10 0.59
C ILE A 185 -5.68 11.24 -0.90
N ARG A 186 -6.63 11.72 -1.71
CA ARG A 186 -6.45 11.94 -3.16
C ARG A 186 -5.16 12.72 -3.45
N ASP A 187 -5.00 13.87 -2.81
CA ASP A 187 -3.83 14.73 -3.00
C ASP A 187 -2.54 14.03 -2.57
N SER A 188 -2.60 13.22 -1.50
CA SER A 188 -1.47 12.41 -1.07
C SER A 188 -1.11 11.30 -2.05
N LEU A 189 -2.07 10.70 -2.76
CA LEU A 189 -1.81 9.66 -3.76
C LEU A 189 -1.33 10.26 -5.08
N THR A 190 -1.87 11.40 -5.50
CA THR A 190 -1.42 12.11 -6.70
C THR A 190 0.04 12.54 -6.58
N ALA A 191 0.53 12.81 -5.37
CA ALA A 191 1.94 13.15 -5.13
C ALA A 191 2.92 12.00 -5.41
N ASP A 192 2.45 10.76 -5.44
CA ASP A 192 3.28 9.59 -5.77
C ASP A 192 3.52 9.44 -7.28
N LEU A 193 2.72 10.14 -8.10
CA LEU A 193 2.73 9.98 -9.55
C LEU A 193 3.70 10.96 -10.21
N GLU A 194 4.45 10.50 -11.21
CA GLU A 194 5.33 11.32 -12.04
C GLU A 194 4.60 11.72 -13.32
N SER A 195 4.77 12.96 -13.77
CA SER A 195 4.14 13.38 -15.02
C SER A 195 4.89 12.68 -16.14
N SER A 196 4.19 11.92 -16.99
CA SER A 196 4.83 11.37 -18.19
C SER A 196 5.36 12.53 -19.02
N ALA A 197 6.66 12.56 -19.28
CA ALA A 197 7.23 13.49 -20.25
C ALA A 197 6.55 13.20 -21.58
N VAL A 198 5.73 14.15 -22.05
CA VAL A 198 5.25 14.15 -23.43
C VAL A 198 6.50 14.37 -24.29
N HIS A 199 7.03 13.30 -24.87
CA HIS A 199 8.02 13.37 -25.94
C HIS A 199 7.32 13.20 -27.28
#